data_AF-A0A7L5ASU0-F1
#
_entry.id   AF-A0A7L5ASU0-F1
#
_cell.length_a   1.000
_cell.length_b   1.000
_cell.length_c   1.000
_cell.angle_alpha   90.00
_cell.angle_beta   90.00
_cell.angle_gamma   90.00
#
_symmetry.space_group_name_H-M   'P 1'
#
loop_
_entity.id
_entity.type
_entity.pdbx_description
1 polymer ?
#
loop_
_entity_poly.entity_id
_entity_poly.type
_entity_poly.pdbx_seq_one_letter_code
_entity_poly.pdbx_strand_id
1 'polypeptide(L)'
;MGEQYRQRAFVRLLGRKPGFDQYGGAEVYGEGILVPDPNNPYGGDGAVAVYFGGEHVGYLAQEDADRYFPTLESMHDNGVLVRVRARIWASRPSAGGDVNARVTLVVPEPSGMYPSNDFPNVPYAVIPTGRRIQVTKEDEHMDVLAGYVLRGVNVDNHVAASLRSINEIRPRSSYECVQVEIDGQRVGVLTKGQSDKLLPLVRHIEQRGYVPIVRAVVKGTKLKADVVLNTADAETIDEDWLDDLGEAVTDANIDKMPATTPRPDFDWDD
;
A
#
# COMPACT_ATOMS: atom_id res chain seq x y z
N MET A 1 -23.69 -7.31 -13.39
CA MET A 1 -23.63 -5.86 -13.63
C MET A 1 -24.87 -5.38 -14.36
N GLY A 2 -25.40 -4.20 -14.03
CA GLY A 2 -26.43 -3.51 -14.82
C GLY A 2 -25.80 -2.77 -16.01
N GLU A 3 -25.25 -3.51 -16.98
CA GLU A 3 -24.48 -2.97 -18.12
C GLU A 3 -25.34 -2.28 -19.20
N GLN A 4 -26.67 -2.34 -19.12
CA GLN A 4 -27.56 -1.87 -20.19
C GLN A 4 -27.72 -0.34 -20.28
N TYR A 5 -27.43 0.43 -19.21
CA TYR A 5 -27.76 1.87 -19.16
C TYR A 5 -26.66 2.82 -19.66
N ARG A 6 -25.46 2.32 -20.02
CA ARG A 6 -24.28 3.18 -20.30
C ARG A 6 -23.61 2.95 -21.66
N GLN A 7 -24.38 2.55 -22.68
CA GLN A 7 -23.87 2.29 -24.03
C GLN A 7 -23.01 3.45 -24.62
N ARG A 8 -23.38 4.71 -24.35
CA ARG A 8 -22.63 5.89 -24.84
C ARG A 8 -21.19 5.95 -24.32
N ALA A 9 -20.93 5.50 -23.08
CA ALA A 9 -19.59 5.48 -22.51
C ALA A 9 -18.70 4.51 -23.30
N PHE A 10 -19.19 3.30 -23.55
CA PHE A 10 -18.46 2.28 -24.31
C PHE A 10 -18.22 2.67 -25.77
N VAL A 11 -19.16 3.35 -26.42
CA VAL A 11 -18.94 3.91 -27.77
C VAL A 11 -17.86 4.99 -27.77
N ARG A 12 -17.81 5.87 -26.76
CA ARG A 12 -16.74 6.88 -26.65
C ARG A 12 -15.37 6.25 -26.42
N LEU A 13 -15.30 5.22 -25.58
CA LEU A 13 -14.07 4.54 -25.21
C LEU A 13 -13.53 3.62 -26.33
N LEU A 14 -14.39 2.82 -26.97
CA LEU A 14 -13.99 1.75 -27.88
C LEU A 14 -14.52 1.89 -29.31
N GLY A 15 -15.43 2.82 -29.60
CA GLY A 15 -16.10 2.92 -30.90
C GLY A 15 -15.17 3.24 -32.09
N ARG A 16 -13.95 3.72 -31.84
CA ARG A 16 -12.91 3.94 -32.86
C ARG A 16 -11.92 2.78 -32.96
N LYS A 17 -12.02 1.75 -32.10
CA LYS A 17 -11.10 0.62 -32.12
C LYS A 17 -11.51 -0.41 -33.18
N PRO A 18 -10.55 -0.98 -33.93
CA PRO A 18 -10.82 -2.11 -34.80
C PRO A 18 -11.50 -3.25 -34.02
N GLY A 19 -12.52 -3.88 -34.61
CA GLY A 19 -13.25 -5.00 -34.00
C GLY A 19 -14.48 -4.61 -33.17
N PHE A 20 -14.68 -3.33 -32.84
CA PHE A 20 -15.84 -2.90 -32.03
C PHE A 20 -17.18 -3.28 -32.67
N ASP A 21 -17.33 -3.07 -33.98
CA ASP A 21 -18.56 -3.44 -34.70
C ASP A 21 -18.60 -4.93 -35.15
N GLN A 22 -17.78 -5.80 -34.55
CA GLN A 22 -17.74 -7.24 -34.80
C GLN A 22 -18.20 -8.02 -33.56
N TYR A 23 -18.60 -9.28 -33.73
CA TYR A 23 -18.93 -10.17 -32.60
C TYR A 23 -17.77 -10.36 -31.61
N GLY A 24 -16.52 -10.32 -32.08
CA GLY A 24 -15.35 -10.39 -31.21
C GLY A 24 -15.17 -9.17 -30.30
N GLY A 25 -15.77 -8.04 -30.66
CA GLY A 25 -15.64 -6.78 -29.94
C GLY A 25 -14.23 -6.19 -29.98
N ALA A 26 -14.07 -5.12 -29.22
CA ALA A 26 -12.80 -4.49 -28.94
C ALA A 26 -12.54 -4.52 -27.44
N GLU A 27 -11.26 -4.40 -27.08
CA GLU A 27 -10.83 -4.35 -25.70
C GLU A 27 -9.80 -3.24 -25.43
N VAL A 28 -9.82 -2.74 -24.20
CA VAL A 28 -8.89 -1.74 -23.70
C VAL A 28 -8.53 -2.05 -22.25
N TYR A 29 -7.27 -1.79 -21.91
CA TYR A 29 -6.72 -1.91 -20.58
C TYR A 29 -6.33 -0.52 -20.06
N GLY A 30 -6.46 -0.31 -18.77
CA GLY A 30 -6.10 0.97 -18.15
C GLY A 30 -6.46 1.01 -16.67
N GLU A 31 -6.56 2.22 -16.13
CA GLU A 31 -6.98 2.46 -14.75
C GLU A 31 -8.48 2.70 -14.67
N GLY A 32 -9.14 1.97 -13.77
CA GLY A 32 -10.47 2.25 -13.29
C GLY A 32 -10.43 2.97 -11.95
N ILE A 33 -11.40 3.85 -11.70
CA ILE A 33 -11.57 4.55 -10.42
C ILE A 33 -12.86 4.07 -9.78
N LEU A 34 -12.78 3.69 -8.50
CA LEU A 34 -13.94 3.31 -7.68
C LEU A 34 -14.38 4.51 -6.84
N VAL A 35 -15.67 4.85 -6.90
CA VAL A 35 -16.24 6.02 -6.21
C VAL A 35 -17.51 5.60 -5.47
N PRO A 36 -17.56 5.72 -4.13
CA PRO A 36 -18.79 5.56 -3.36
C PRO A 36 -19.88 6.52 -3.84
N ASP A 37 -21.10 6.00 -4.02
CA ASP A 37 -22.26 6.77 -4.45
C ASP A 37 -23.45 6.50 -3.50
N PRO A 38 -23.37 6.97 -2.23
CA PRO A 38 -24.41 6.73 -1.22
C PRO A 38 -25.77 7.31 -1.62
N ASN A 39 -25.79 8.27 -2.54
CA ASN A 39 -27.00 8.95 -3.00
C ASN A 39 -27.60 8.31 -4.26
N ASN A 40 -27.16 7.11 -4.65
CA ASN A 40 -27.65 6.44 -5.84
C ASN A 40 -29.16 6.15 -5.73
N PRO A 41 -30.01 6.66 -6.64
CA PRO A 41 -31.46 6.48 -6.56
C PRO A 41 -31.94 5.05 -6.89
N TYR A 42 -31.06 4.15 -7.36
CA TYR A 42 -31.42 2.82 -7.88
C TYR A 42 -30.82 1.64 -7.11
N GLY A 43 -29.99 1.88 -6.10
CA GLY A 43 -29.37 0.85 -5.26
C GLY A 43 -29.28 1.40 -3.84
N GLY A 44 -29.35 0.54 -2.83
CA GLY A 44 -29.28 0.97 -1.43
C GLY A 44 -28.01 1.76 -1.13
N ASP A 45 -27.93 2.30 0.09
CA ASP A 45 -26.91 3.24 0.61
C ASP A 45 -25.43 2.86 0.36
N GLY A 46 -25.14 1.66 -0.17
CA GLY A 46 -23.80 1.12 -0.43
C GLY A 46 -23.37 1.06 -1.91
N ALA A 47 -23.93 1.85 -2.84
CA ALA A 47 -23.55 1.76 -4.25
C ALA A 47 -22.12 2.26 -4.52
N VAL A 48 -21.39 1.58 -5.42
CA VAL A 48 -20.03 1.98 -5.84
C VAL A 48 -19.97 2.14 -7.34
N ALA A 49 -19.77 3.36 -7.81
CA ALA A 49 -19.61 3.71 -9.21
C ALA A 49 -18.19 3.40 -9.71
N VAL A 50 -18.11 3.01 -10.98
CA VAL A 50 -16.86 2.67 -11.66
C VAL A 50 -16.66 3.64 -12.82
N TYR A 51 -15.51 4.32 -12.81
CA TYR A 51 -15.08 5.21 -13.88
C TYR A 51 -13.86 4.66 -14.62
N PHE A 52 -13.78 4.89 -15.93
CA PHE A 52 -12.61 4.53 -16.73
C PHE A 52 -12.41 5.56 -17.84
N GLY A 53 -11.19 6.09 -17.97
CA GLY A 53 -10.90 7.12 -18.97
C GLY A 53 -11.80 8.35 -18.87
N GLY A 54 -12.22 8.71 -17.66
CA GLY A 54 -13.16 9.82 -17.39
C GLY A 54 -14.64 9.50 -17.59
N GLU A 55 -14.98 8.28 -18.03
CA GLU A 55 -16.35 7.88 -18.31
C GLU A 55 -16.92 7.01 -17.19
N HIS A 56 -18.17 7.26 -16.79
CA HIS A 56 -18.91 6.37 -15.89
C HIS A 56 -19.35 5.11 -16.66
N VAL A 57 -18.70 3.98 -16.39
CA VAL A 57 -18.90 2.72 -17.11
C VAL A 57 -19.90 1.78 -16.45
N GLY A 58 -20.22 1.99 -15.17
CA GLY A 58 -21.28 1.28 -14.46
C GLY A 58 -21.05 1.28 -12.94
N TYR A 59 -21.76 0.39 -12.25
CA TYR A 59 -21.61 0.15 -10.83
C TYR A 59 -21.05 -1.25 -10.57
N LEU A 60 -20.41 -1.44 -9.42
CA LEU A 60 -20.12 -2.78 -8.91
C LEU A 60 -21.42 -3.59 -8.76
N ALA A 61 -21.33 -4.91 -8.82
CA ALA A 61 -22.45 -5.77 -8.44
C ALA A 61 -22.78 -5.53 -6.96
N GLN A 62 -24.06 -5.63 -6.56
CA GLN A 62 -24.48 -5.27 -5.20
C GLN A 62 -23.69 -6.04 -4.12
N GLU A 63 -23.44 -7.34 -4.31
CA GLU A 63 -22.64 -8.15 -3.38
C GLU A 63 -21.21 -7.61 -3.21
N ASP A 64 -20.56 -7.19 -4.30
CA ASP A 64 -19.25 -6.56 -4.24
C ASP A 64 -19.36 -5.16 -3.62
N ALA A 65 -20.38 -4.39 -4.00
CA ALA A 65 -20.60 -3.04 -3.49
C ALA A 65 -20.77 -3.07 -1.95
N ASP A 66 -21.62 -3.94 -1.41
CA ASP A 66 -21.82 -4.11 0.04
C ASP A 66 -20.51 -4.44 0.78
N ARG A 67 -19.62 -5.21 0.14
CA ARG A 67 -18.33 -5.61 0.70
C ARG A 67 -17.30 -4.49 0.66
N TYR A 68 -17.24 -3.73 -0.43
CA TYR A 68 -16.22 -2.71 -0.66
C TYR A 68 -16.61 -1.31 -0.16
N PHE A 69 -17.91 -1.01 -0.12
CA PHE A 69 -18.42 0.32 0.17
C PHE A 69 -17.91 0.90 1.50
N PRO A 70 -17.95 0.20 2.66
CA PRO A 70 -17.52 0.79 3.93
C PRO A 70 -16.05 1.24 3.92
N THR A 71 -15.18 0.46 3.27
CA THR A 71 -13.76 0.80 3.11
C THR A 71 -13.58 1.97 2.14
N LEU A 72 -14.25 1.92 0.98
CA LEU A 72 -14.13 2.97 -0.03
C LEU A 72 -14.73 4.30 0.42
N GLU A 73 -15.83 4.29 1.18
CA GLU A 73 -16.45 5.48 1.77
C GLU A 73 -15.50 6.15 2.77
N SER A 74 -14.95 5.38 3.71
CA SER A 74 -13.95 5.90 4.65
C SER A 74 -12.73 6.48 3.93
N MET A 75 -12.23 5.82 2.89
CA MET A 75 -11.12 6.35 2.07
C MET A 75 -11.51 7.65 1.35
N HIS A 76 -12.70 7.69 0.76
CA HIS A 76 -13.22 8.86 0.04
C HIS A 76 -13.39 10.07 0.96
N ASP A 77 -13.92 9.88 2.17
CA ASP A 77 -14.07 10.94 3.19
C ASP A 77 -12.73 11.51 3.64
N ASN A 78 -11.66 10.70 3.59
CA ASN A 78 -10.27 11.11 3.82
C ASN A 78 -9.60 11.68 2.55
N GLY A 79 -10.34 11.91 1.47
CA GLY A 79 -9.83 12.48 0.23
C GLY A 79 -9.01 11.51 -0.63
N VAL A 80 -9.10 10.21 -0.37
CA VAL A 80 -8.37 9.16 -1.10
C VAL A 80 -9.26 8.53 -2.17
N LEU A 81 -8.81 8.56 -3.42
CA LEU A 81 -9.46 7.88 -4.54
C LEU A 81 -8.77 6.56 -4.88
N VAL A 82 -9.54 5.48 -4.97
CA VAL A 82 -9.01 4.15 -5.27
C VAL A 82 -8.92 3.93 -6.77
N ARG A 83 -7.70 3.70 -7.25
CA ARG A 83 -7.40 3.33 -8.64
C ARG A 83 -7.04 1.86 -8.73
N VAL A 84 -7.64 1.17 -9.70
CA VAL A 84 -7.46 -0.28 -9.92
C VAL A 84 -7.20 -0.56 -11.38
N ARG A 85 -6.52 -1.67 -11.67
CA ARG A 85 -6.37 -2.12 -13.05
C ARG A 85 -7.73 -2.59 -13.57
N ALA A 86 -8.07 -2.15 -14.78
CA ALA A 86 -9.33 -2.44 -15.41
C ALA A 86 -9.12 -2.93 -16.85
N ARG A 87 -9.96 -3.88 -17.26
CA ARG A 87 -10.15 -4.32 -18.64
C ARG A 87 -11.60 -4.05 -19.03
N ILE A 88 -11.80 -3.33 -20.13
CA ILE A 88 -13.11 -3.13 -20.74
C ILE A 88 -13.13 -3.90 -22.05
N TRP A 89 -14.17 -4.72 -22.21
CA TRP A 89 -14.54 -5.32 -23.49
C TRP A 89 -15.89 -4.76 -23.90
N ALA A 90 -16.04 -4.42 -25.18
CA ALA A 90 -17.34 -4.04 -25.73
C ALA A 90 -17.49 -4.43 -27.20
N SER A 91 -18.70 -4.80 -27.61
CA SER A 91 -19.05 -5.12 -28.99
C SER A 91 -20.40 -4.50 -29.38
N ARG A 92 -20.52 -4.12 -30.65
CA ARG A 92 -21.78 -3.73 -31.29
C ARG A 92 -21.86 -4.36 -32.69
N PRO A 93 -22.20 -5.66 -32.78
CA PRO A 93 -22.06 -6.42 -34.02
C PRO A 93 -22.98 -5.95 -35.16
N SER A 94 -24.09 -5.29 -34.83
CA SER A 94 -25.04 -4.75 -35.79
C SER A 94 -25.00 -3.23 -35.78
N ALA A 95 -24.88 -2.60 -36.95
CA ALA A 95 -24.98 -1.15 -37.07
C ALA A 95 -26.34 -0.66 -36.54
N GLY A 96 -26.33 0.14 -35.48
CA GLY A 96 -27.55 0.61 -34.80
C GLY A 96 -28.12 -0.36 -33.75
N GLY A 97 -27.46 -1.50 -33.49
CA GLY A 97 -27.82 -2.42 -32.41
C GLY A 97 -27.27 -2.00 -31.05
N ASP A 98 -27.68 -2.74 -30.01
CA ASP A 98 -27.22 -2.53 -28.63
C ASP A 98 -25.73 -2.83 -28.46
N VAL A 99 -25.10 -2.08 -27.56
CA VAL A 99 -23.72 -2.34 -27.12
C VAL A 99 -23.74 -3.38 -26.02
N ASN A 100 -23.05 -4.50 -26.25
CA ASN A 100 -22.70 -5.45 -25.20
C ASN A 100 -21.36 -5.04 -24.61
N ALA A 101 -21.28 -4.93 -23.29
CA ALA A 101 -20.04 -4.54 -22.62
C ALA A 101 -19.79 -5.43 -21.41
N ARG A 102 -18.50 -5.55 -21.06
CA ARG A 102 -18.04 -6.18 -19.84
C ARG A 102 -16.91 -5.36 -19.24
N VAL A 103 -17.04 -4.99 -17.98
CA VAL A 103 -15.96 -4.36 -17.21
C VAL A 103 -15.41 -5.37 -16.20
N THR A 104 -14.10 -5.58 -16.22
CA THR A 104 -13.38 -6.45 -15.27
C THR A 104 -12.37 -5.62 -14.52
N LEU A 105 -12.43 -5.64 -13.19
CA LEU A 105 -11.54 -4.88 -12.30
C LEU A 105 -10.67 -5.85 -11.50
N VAL A 106 -9.42 -5.46 -11.26
CA VAL A 106 -8.52 -6.16 -10.34
C VAL A 106 -8.44 -5.33 -9.07
N VAL A 107 -9.30 -5.68 -8.11
CA VAL A 107 -9.47 -4.97 -6.86
C VAL A 107 -8.86 -5.81 -5.73
N PRO A 108 -7.95 -5.27 -4.90
CA PRO A 108 -7.45 -5.99 -3.73
C PRO A 108 -8.58 -6.17 -2.71
N GLU A 109 -8.44 -7.14 -1.82
CA GLU A 109 -9.36 -7.33 -0.69
C GLU A 109 -9.55 -6.03 0.12
N PRO A 110 -10.78 -5.68 0.58
CA PRO A 110 -11.04 -4.40 1.26
C PRO A 110 -10.11 -4.16 2.45
N SER A 111 -9.87 -5.20 3.26
CA SER A 111 -8.98 -5.13 4.42
C SER A 111 -7.54 -4.75 4.06
N GLY A 112 -7.11 -4.96 2.81
CA GLY A 112 -5.77 -4.64 2.33
C GLY A 112 -5.68 -3.38 1.47
N MET A 113 -6.77 -2.62 1.31
CA MET A 113 -6.79 -1.38 0.54
C MET A 113 -6.12 -0.22 1.26
N TYR A 114 -6.30 -0.15 2.58
CA TYR A 114 -5.81 0.92 3.42
C TYR A 114 -5.34 0.35 4.77
N PRO A 115 -4.25 0.85 5.36
CA PRO A 115 -3.81 0.40 6.67
C PRO A 115 -4.85 0.75 7.75
N SER A 116 -4.92 -0.06 8.81
CA SER A 116 -5.82 0.19 9.96
C SER A 116 -5.30 1.31 10.88
N ASN A 117 -4.08 1.79 10.66
CA ASN A 117 -3.42 2.85 11.42
C ASN A 117 -3.04 4.01 10.50
N ASP A 118 -2.77 5.16 11.10
CA ASP A 118 -2.44 6.38 10.37
C ASP A 118 -0.98 6.38 9.89
N PHE A 119 -0.73 7.12 8.81
CA PHE A 119 0.64 7.47 8.42
C PHE A 119 1.24 8.48 9.40
N PRO A 120 2.57 8.52 9.56
CA PRO A 120 3.20 9.50 10.43
C PRO A 120 2.95 10.94 9.93
N ASN A 121 2.79 11.88 10.85
CA ASN A 121 2.63 13.31 10.56
C ASN A 121 3.94 14.02 10.17
N VAL A 122 4.92 13.27 9.65
CA VAL A 122 6.22 13.77 9.17
C VAL A 122 6.43 13.28 7.73
N PRO A 123 7.29 13.92 6.92
CA PRO A 123 7.59 13.43 5.59
C PRO A 123 7.96 11.94 5.58
N TYR A 124 7.32 11.16 4.71
CA TYR A 124 7.50 9.73 4.61
C TYR A 124 7.57 9.28 3.15
N ALA A 125 8.16 8.11 2.93
CA ALA A 125 8.18 7.44 1.63
C ALA A 125 7.64 6.01 1.79
N VAL A 126 6.60 5.66 1.03
CA VAL A 126 6.01 4.31 1.04
C VAL A 126 6.79 3.42 0.08
N ILE A 127 7.53 2.46 0.62
CA ILE A 127 8.30 1.51 -0.17
C ILE A 127 7.32 0.59 -0.93
N PRO A 128 7.52 0.41 -2.25
CA PRO A 128 6.76 -0.53 -3.06
C PRO A 128 6.71 -1.93 -2.46
N THR A 129 5.64 -2.66 -2.78
CA THR A 129 5.49 -4.05 -2.37
C THR A 129 6.53 -4.93 -3.04
N GLY A 130 6.92 -6.00 -2.35
CA GLY A 130 7.90 -6.95 -2.86
C GLY A 130 7.76 -8.30 -2.15
N ARG A 131 8.85 -8.77 -1.55
CA ARG A 131 8.82 -10.05 -0.83
C ARG A 131 8.22 -9.91 0.56
N ARG A 132 7.75 -11.05 1.08
CA ARG A 132 7.35 -11.16 2.49
C ARG A 132 8.57 -11.32 3.38
N ILE A 133 8.68 -10.50 4.42
CA ILE A 133 9.76 -10.55 5.41
C ILE A 133 9.14 -10.71 6.80
N GLN A 134 9.42 -11.82 7.46
CA GLN A 134 9.00 -12.07 8.84
C GLN A 134 9.86 -11.20 9.77
N VAL A 135 9.21 -10.42 10.64
CA VAL A 135 9.87 -9.68 11.72
C VAL A 135 10.39 -10.68 12.77
N THR A 136 11.30 -10.26 13.65
CA THR A 136 11.75 -11.07 14.77
C THR A 136 11.64 -10.29 16.07
N LYS A 137 11.59 -11.04 17.18
CA LYS A 137 11.43 -10.52 18.55
C LYS A 137 10.05 -9.90 18.80
N GLU A 138 9.04 -10.28 18.03
CA GLU A 138 7.66 -9.80 18.25
C GLU A 138 7.12 -10.20 19.63
N ASP A 139 7.59 -11.32 20.18
CA ASP A 139 7.23 -11.78 21.52
C ASP A 139 7.70 -10.83 22.64
N GLU A 140 8.77 -10.06 22.40
CA GLU A 140 9.25 -9.01 23.31
C GLU A 140 8.37 -7.74 23.26
N HIS A 141 7.44 -7.65 22.31
CA HIS A 141 6.64 -6.44 22.02
C HIS A 141 5.13 -6.69 21.99
N MET A 142 4.66 -7.71 22.74
CA MET A 142 3.25 -8.06 22.83
C MET A 142 2.39 -6.99 23.52
N ASP A 143 3.00 -6.11 24.32
CA ASP A 143 2.35 -4.94 24.93
C ASP A 143 1.81 -3.96 23.87
N VAL A 144 2.49 -3.84 22.74
CA VAL A 144 2.05 -3.06 21.57
C VAL A 144 1.18 -3.92 20.65
N LEU A 145 1.69 -5.11 20.26
CA LEU A 145 1.07 -5.92 19.21
C LEU A 145 -0.32 -6.46 19.56
N ALA A 146 -0.62 -6.68 20.84
CA ALA A 146 -1.95 -7.12 21.27
C ALA A 146 -3.07 -6.12 20.91
N GLY A 147 -2.73 -4.84 20.68
CA GLY A 147 -3.67 -3.81 20.21
C GLY A 147 -4.01 -3.91 18.73
N TYR A 148 -3.12 -4.48 17.91
CA TYR A 148 -3.29 -4.58 16.45
C TYR A 148 -3.81 -5.94 15.99
N VAL A 149 -3.98 -6.90 16.89
CA VAL A 149 -4.57 -8.20 16.53
C VAL A 149 -6.09 -8.08 16.48
N LEU A 150 -6.66 -8.35 15.30
CA LEU A 150 -8.11 -8.41 15.11
C LEU A 150 -8.70 -9.69 15.72
N ARG A 151 -9.95 -9.61 16.19
CA ARG A 151 -10.68 -10.78 16.70
C ARG A 151 -11.15 -11.64 15.54
N GLY A 152 -10.87 -12.94 15.63
CA GLY A 152 -11.31 -13.93 14.65
C GLY A 152 -10.17 -14.89 14.30
N VAL A 153 -10.52 -16.04 13.72
CA VAL A 153 -9.52 -17.01 13.26
C VAL A 153 -9.06 -16.60 11.86
N ASN A 154 -7.74 -16.52 11.64
CA ASN A 154 -7.13 -16.17 10.35
C ASN A 154 -7.56 -14.80 9.81
N VAL A 155 -7.79 -13.83 10.69
CA VAL A 155 -8.04 -12.43 10.30
C VAL A 155 -6.71 -11.68 10.29
N ASP A 156 -6.36 -11.16 9.13
CA ASP A 156 -5.17 -10.34 8.91
C ASP A 156 -5.50 -8.88 9.23
N ASN A 157 -4.69 -8.22 10.07
CA ASN A 157 -4.74 -6.77 10.19
C ASN A 157 -3.65 -6.12 9.34
N HIS A 158 -4.04 -5.34 8.35
CA HIS A 158 -3.10 -4.63 7.49
C HIS A 158 -2.73 -3.29 8.14
N VAL A 159 -1.43 -3.03 8.29
CA VAL A 159 -0.91 -1.83 8.96
C VAL A 159 0.22 -1.21 8.14
N ALA A 160 0.43 0.09 8.31
CA ALA A 160 1.63 0.79 7.89
C ALA A 160 2.66 0.68 9.01
N ALA A 161 3.83 0.10 8.71
CA ALA A 161 4.95 0.03 9.65
C ALA A 161 6.07 0.95 9.17
N SER A 162 6.72 1.66 10.10
CA SER A 162 7.92 2.43 9.82
C SER A 162 9.16 1.58 10.04
N LEU A 163 10.18 1.81 9.21
CA LEU A 163 11.48 1.18 9.33
C LEU A 163 12.50 2.19 9.85
N ARG A 164 13.42 1.71 10.66
CA ARG A 164 14.51 2.51 11.20
C ARG A 164 15.82 1.76 11.11
N SER A 165 16.88 2.40 10.61
CA SER A 165 18.22 1.83 10.73
C SER A 165 18.75 2.05 12.16
N ILE A 166 19.21 1.00 12.83
CA ILE A 166 19.70 1.07 14.24
C ILE A 166 20.91 0.16 14.45
N ASN A 167 21.60 0.30 15.59
CA ASN A 167 22.57 -0.68 16.07
C ASN A 167 21.96 -1.53 17.19
N GLU A 168 21.55 -2.76 16.87
CA GLU A 168 20.92 -3.66 17.83
C GLU A 168 21.94 -4.27 18.79
N ILE A 169 21.84 -3.87 20.07
CA ILE A 169 22.71 -4.35 21.14
C ILE A 169 22.25 -5.74 21.61
N ARG A 170 23.20 -6.67 21.67
CA ARG A 170 23.05 -8.01 22.24
C ARG A 170 23.99 -8.14 23.45
N PRO A 171 23.79 -9.14 24.34
CA PRO A 171 24.61 -9.30 25.54
C PRO A 171 26.13 -9.39 25.31
N ARG A 172 26.58 -9.76 24.11
CA ARG A 172 28.01 -9.96 23.77
C ARG A 172 28.44 -9.35 22.44
N SER A 173 27.56 -8.66 21.73
CA SER A 173 27.84 -8.07 20.42
C SER A 173 26.80 -7.02 20.07
N SER A 174 27.03 -6.25 19.01
CA SER A 174 25.98 -5.48 18.36
C SER A 174 26.05 -5.70 16.85
N TYR A 175 24.97 -5.35 16.15
CA TYR A 175 24.94 -5.37 14.70
C TYR A 175 23.96 -4.32 14.19
N GLU A 176 24.31 -3.71 13.06
CA GLU A 176 23.38 -2.83 12.36
C GLU A 176 22.21 -3.63 11.82
N CYS A 177 20.99 -3.16 12.06
CA CYS A 177 19.79 -3.82 11.59
C CYS A 177 18.67 -2.83 11.28
N VAL A 178 17.60 -3.36 10.70
CA VAL A 178 16.36 -2.61 10.54
C VAL A 178 15.43 -2.92 11.72
N GLN A 179 15.11 -1.90 12.51
CA GLN A 179 14.02 -1.92 13.48
C GLN A 179 12.69 -1.66 12.77
N VAL A 180 11.64 -2.33 13.25
CA VAL A 180 10.27 -2.17 12.78
C VAL A 180 9.46 -1.49 13.87
N GLU A 181 8.73 -0.45 13.49
CA GLU A 181 7.86 0.33 14.36
C GLU A 181 6.42 0.35 13.80
N ILE A 182 5.42 0.32 14.68
CA ILE A 182 4.02 0.61 14.36
C ILE A 182 3.60 1.76 15.26
N ASP A 183 3.05 2.84 14.69
CA ASP A 183 2.69 4.08 15.38
C ASP A 183 3.85 4.63 16.27
N GLY A 184 5.08 4.52 15.78
CA GLY A 184 6.30 4.95 16.46
C GLY A 184 6.73 4.09 17.65
N GLN A 185 6.05 2.96 17.90
CA GLN A 185 6.43 1.99 18.93
C GLN A 185 7.16 0.81 18.29
N ARG A 186 8.29 0.41 18.88
CA ARG A 186 9.08 -0.74 18.41
C ARG A 186 8.26 -2.02 18.55
N VAL A 187 8.18 -2.80 17.46
CA VAL A 187 7.48 -4.09 17.42
C VAL A 187 8.38 -5.27 17.04
N GLY A 188 9.66 -5.00 16.81
CA GLY A 188 10.67 -6.02 16.56
C GLY A 188 11.80 -5.48 15.69
N VAL A 189 12.63 -6.41 15.22
CA VAL A 189 13.77 -6.14 14.34
C VAL A 189 13.84 -7.19 13.25
N LEU A 190 14.50 -6.87 12.14
CA LEU A 190 14.84 -7.86 11.13
C LEU A 190 16.09 -8.66 11.54
N THR A 191 16.16 -9.91 11.10
CA THR A 191 17.39 -10.71 11.25
C THR A 191 18.55 -10.04 10.51
N LYS A 192 19.79 -10.41 10.84
CA LYS A 192 20.99 -9.87 10.16
C LYS A 192 20.90 -10.03 8.64
N GLY A 193 20.63 -11.25 8.15
CA GLY A 193 20.56 -11.51 6.71
C GLY A 193 19.39 -10.80 5.99
N GLN A 194 18.28 -10.55 6.68
CA GLN A 194 17.19 -9.73 6.12
C GLN A 194 17.57 -8.24 6.12
N SER A 195 18.23 -7.78 7.19
CA SER A 195 18.68 -6.39 7.33
C SER A 195 19.73 -6.02 6.29
N ASP A 196 20.70 -6.90 6.01
CA ASP A 196 21.75 -6.66 5.02
C ASP A 196 21.18 -6.26 3.64
N LYS A 197 20.00 -6.78 3.29
CA LYS A 197 19.33 -6.50 2.01
C LYS A 197 18.50 -5.22 2.01
N LEU A 198 17.97 -4.82 3.17
CA LEU A 198 17.00 -3.72 3.29
C LEU A 198 17.63 -2.43 3.83
N LEU A 199 18.72 -2.54 4.60
CA LEU A 199 19.46 -1.42 5.18
C LEU A 199 19.90 -0.37 4.14
N PRO A 200 20.44 -0.72 2.96
CA PRO A 200 20.83 0.29 1.98
C PRO A 200 19.64 1.17 1.56
N LEU A 201 18.48 0.55 1.32
CA LEU A 201 17.26 1.25 0.95
C LEU A 201 16.72 2.12 2.10
N VAL A 202 16.68 1.58 3.32
CA VAL A 202 16.24 2.32 4.51
C VAL A 202 17.11 3.57 4.73
N ARG A 203 18.44 3.42 4.68
CA ARG A 203 19.38 4.54 4.83
C ARG A 203 19.19 5.58 3.72
N HIS A 204 19.01 5.13 2.48
CA HIS A 204 18.83 6.00 1.33
C HIS A 204 17.60 6.90 1.47
N ILE A 205 16.51 6.36 2.01
CA ILE A 205 15.26 7.10 2.30
C ILE A 205 15.46 8.04 3.50
N GLU A 206 16.05 7.55 4.59
CA GLU A 206 16.33 8.36 5.79
C GLU A 206 17.23 9.55 5.47
N GLN A 207 18.25 9.36 4.62
CA GLN A 207 19.16 10.42 4.17
C GLN A 207 18.45 11.54 3.40
N ARG A 208 17.25 11.29 2.89
CA ARG A 208 16.41 12.27 2.19
C ARG A 208 15.39 12.94 3.11
N GLY A 209 15.48 12.67 4.42
CA GLY A 209 14.61 13.24 5.43
C GLY A 209 13.23 12.59 5.51
N TYR A 210 13.04 11.44 4.87
CA TYR A 210 11.78 10.69 4.90
C TYR A 210 11.83 9.55 5.91
N VAL A 211 10.69 9.27 6.54
CA VAL A 211 10.46 8.01 7.25
C VAL A 211 10.12 6.92 6.22
N PRO A 212 10.89 5.81 6.15
CA PRO A 212 10.54 4.69 5.29
C PRO A 212 9.32 3.95 5.86
N ILE A 213 8.25 3.85 5.06
CA ILE A 213 7.01 3.16 5.41
C ILE A 213 6.86 1.91 4.54
N VAL A 214 6.48 0.80 5.16
CA VAL A 214 6.18 -0.47 4.48
C VAL A 214 4.77 -0.93 4.79
N ARG A 215 4.20 -1.70 3.87
CA ARG A 215 2.98 -2.46 4.14
C ARG A 215 3.33 -3.63 5.03
N ALA A 216 2.61 -3.80 6.13
CA ALA A 216 2.78 -4.91 7.04
C ALA A 216 1.42 -5.56 7.35
N VAL A 217 1.49 -6.80 7.80
CA VAL A 217 0.32 -7.56 8.28
C VAL A 217 0.62 -8.08 9.67
N VAL A 218 -0.25 -7.74 10.62
CA VAL A 218 -0.25 -8.28 11.98
C VAL A 218 -1.26 -9.43 12.02
N LYS A 219 -0.80 -10.60 12.47
CA LYS A 219 -1.61 -11.81 12.59
C LYS A 219 -1.46 -12.42 13.96
N GLY A 220 -2.45 -13.20 14.40
CA GLY A 220 -2.33 -14.04 15.58
C GLY A 220 -3.42 -13.79 16.62
N THR A 221 -3.03 -13.80 17.89
CA THR A 221 -3.91 -13.65 19.05
C THR A 221 -3.31 -12.64 20.02
N LYS A 222 -4.07 -12.25 21.05
CA LYS A 222 -3.53 -11.43 22.15
C LYS A 222 -2.40 -12.09 22.95
N LEU A 223 -2.19 -13.40 22.79
CA LEU A 223 -1.12 -14.14 23.46
C LEU A 223 0.14 -14.28 22.61
N LYS A 224 0.00 -14.21 21.29
CA LYS A 224 1.10 -14.31 20.33
C LYS A 224 0.68 -13.64 19.04
N ALA A 225 1.47 -12.66 18.61
CA ALA A 225 1.30 -11.97 17.35
C ALA A 225 2.56 -12.12 16.50
N ASP A 226 2.37 -12.22 15.18
CA ASP A 226 3.43 -12.25 14.19
C ASP A 226 3.28 -11.02 13.27
N VAL A 227 4.38 -10.39 12.90
CA VAL A 227 4.39 -9.25 11.97
C VAL A 227 5.11 -9.65 10.68
N VAL A 228 4.44 -9.46 9.54
CA VAL A 228 5.00 -9.76 8.22
C VAL A 228 5.01 -8.50 7.37
N LEU A 229 6.19 -8.07 6.93
CA LEU A 229 6.35 -6.96 6.00
C LEU A 229 6.15 -7.44 4.55
N ASN A 230 5.64 -6.58 3.69
CA ASN A 230 5.60 -6.75 2.24
C ASN A 230 6.31 -5.55 1.60
N THR A 231 7.56 -5.76 1.19
CA THR A 231 8.46 -4.67 0.79
C THR A 231 9.44 -5.13 -0.27
N ALA A 232 9.70 -4.26 -1.25
CA ALA A 232 10.86 -4.34 -2.12
C ALA A 232 12.13 -4.08 -1.31
N ASP A 233 13.24 -4.70 -1.69
CA ASP A 233 14.55 -4.42 -1.12
C ASP A 233 15.44 -3.66 -2.12
N ALA A 234 16.68 -3.37 -1.71
CA ALA A 234 17.62 -2.61 -2.53
C ALA A 234 17.96 -3.28 -3.88
N GLU A 235 17.71 -4.59 -4.04
CA GLU A 235 17.96 -5.31 -5.30
C GLU A 235 16.72 -5.30 -6.22
N THR A 236 15.52 -5.13 -5.67
CA THR A 236 14.25 -5.25 -6.42
C THR A 236 13.51 -3.93 -6.61
N ILE A 237 13.97 -2.87 -5.96
CA ILE A 237 13.37 -1.54 -6.08
C ILE A 237 13.62 -0.98 -7.49
N ASP A 238 12.63 -0.27 -8.04
CA ASP A 238 12.72 0.37 -9.34
C ASP A 238 13.59 1.64 -9.27
N GLU A 239 14.42 1.89 -10.29
CA GLU A 239 15.34 3.04 -10.32
C GLU A 239 14.61 4.37 -10.43
N ASP A 240 13.55 4.46 -11.25
CA ASP A 240 12.76 5.70 -11.39
C ASP A 240 12.12 6.08 -10.04
N TRP A 241 11.67 5.08 -9.27
CA TRP A 241 11.14 5.31 -7.91
C TRP A 241 12.20 5.86 -6.95
N LEU A 242 13.46 5.42 -7.05
CA LEU A 242 14.56 5.95 -6.24
C LEU A 242 14.88 7.40 -6.59
N ASP A 243 14.90 7.71 -7.88
CA ASP A 243 15.21 9.05 -8.38
C ASP A 243 14.14 10.07 -7.98
N ASP A 244 12.88 9.67 -7.95
CA ASP A 244 11.74 10.49 -7.49
C ASP A 244 11.86 10.94 -6.01
N LEU A 245 12.69 10.27 -5.20
CA LEU A 245 12.92 10.69 -3.81
C LEU A 245 13.79 11.97 -3.70
N GLY A 246 14.49 12.35 -4.76
CA GLY A 246 15.35 13.54 -4.81
C GLY A 246 16.76 13.33 -4.22
N GLU A 247 17.42 14.42 -3.85
CA GLU A 247 18.78 14.42 -3.31
C GLU A 247 18.82 14.20 -1.78
N ALA A 248 19.93 13.64 -1.28
CA ALA A 248 20.16 13.49 0.15
C ALA A 248 20.30 14.86 0.84
N VAL A 249 19.63 15.00 1.99
CA VAL A 249 19.57 16.23 2.80
C VAL A 249 20.01 16.03 4.27
N THR A 250 20.24 14.79 4.70
CA THR A 250 20.66 14.41 6.06
C THR A 250 21.44 13.09 6.04
N ASP A 251 22.06 12.74 7.17
CA ASP A 251 22.57 11.39 7.43
C ASP A 251 21.45 10.41 7.84
N ALA A 252 21.70 9.12 7.63
CA ALA A 252 20.82 8.02 8.02
C ALA A 252 20.74 7.84 9.56
N ASN A 253 19.74 7.08 10.02
CA ASN A 253 19.31 7.07 11.42
C ASN A 253 20.00 6.07 12.35
N ILE A 254 21.19 5.56 12.05
CA ILE A 254 21.88 4.57 12.91
C ILE A 254 22.41 5.24 14.16
N ASP A 255 21.46 5.46 15.07
CA ASP A 255 21.52 6.00 16.41
C ASP A 255 22.33 7.29 16.51
N LYS A 256 21.76 8.41 16.01
CA LYS A 256 22.25 9.78 16.23
C LYS A 256 22.69 10.02 17.70
N MET A 257 23.97 9.78 18.02
CA MET A 257 24.69 10.36 19.17
C MET A 257 24.80 11.88 18.96
N PRO A 258 24.82 12.72 20.02
CA PRO A 258 25.31 14.09 19.85
C PRO A 258 26.74 13.99 19.31
N ALA A 259 27.11 14.89 18.39
CA ALA A 259 28.48 15.03 17.89
C ALA A 259 29.42 14.85 19.09
N THR A 260 30.29 13.83 19.04
CA THR A 260 31.28 13.66 20.09
C THR A 260 32.14 14.90 20.02
N THR A 261 31.98 15.82 20.97
CA THR A 261 32.94 16.91 21.16
C THR A 261 34.31 16.23 21.19
N PRO A 262 35.29 16.67 20.38
CA PRO A 262 36.63 16.13 20.47
C PRO A 262 37.01 16.16 21.94
N ARG A 263 37.45 15.02 22.49
CA ARG A 263 38.05 15.03 23.83
C ARG A 263 39.10 16.14 23.80
N PRO A 264 39.07 17.11 24.72
CA PRO A 264 40.12 18.10 24.76
C PRO A 264 41.45 17.34 24.81
N ASP A 265 42.38 17.72 23.94
CA ASP A 265 43.73 17.20 23.95
C ASP A 265 44.27 17.42 25.36
N PHE A 266 44.40 16.32 26.09
CA PHE A 266 45.06 16.35 27.39
C PHE A 266 46.54 16.36 27.07
N ASP A 267 47.08 17.58 26.96
CA ASP A 267 48.49 17.84 26.80
C ASP A 267 49.17 17.37 28.10
N TRP A 268 49.73 16.17 28.06
CA TRP A 268 50.63 15.69 29.10
C TRP A 268 52.01 16.22 28.76
N ASP A 269 52.24 17.51 29.01
CA ASP A 269 53.58 18.06 29.14
C ASP A 269 53.62 19.11 30.27
N ASP A 270 54.45 18.76 31.27
CA ASP A 270 54.94 19.46 32.48
C ASP A 270 54.01 19.76 33.67
#